data_AF-A0A2D6AL22-F1
#
_entry.id   AF-A0A2D6AL22-F1
#
_cell.length_a   1.000
_cell.length_b   1.000
_cell.length_c   1.000
_cell.angle_alpha   90.00
_cell.angle_beta   90.00
_cell.angle_gamma   90.00
#
_symmetry.space_group_name_H-M   'P 1'
#
loop_
_entity.id
_entity.type
_entity.pdbx_description
1 polymer ?
#
loop_
_entity_poly.entity_id
_entity_poly.type
_entity_poly.pdbx_seq_one_letter_code
_entity_poly.pdbx_strand_id
1 'polypeptide(L)'
;MHYFIYSTKDAWISSGSSHIDGTTYTDQNFGQDEVLEVKKSFWNKSFDYQTRALISFAGAEFTNVSQSVVKGDISNPKFYLRLYETEGTQDLTTTYKLAAFPLSQSWDEGTGKFGDKPKVTNGVSWVNRNYYPGSTEVTWSAEPDGVGASRSGGHYISGSGYEVSQSFSYESPDVEMDVTDIVNYWFKSGSNSNHGFLLRFSGSQETDDSTYARLKFFSAQTNTIYPPKLEVRWDDHTFESSSEWNQLSTTGSLLPITMSGATDNILYMKYLRESYKENEKVKFRVMPRERYIQKTFSTSVQTITGSFVPEGSGSYSIVDVATGETVIPFSAYTSMSCDATSNYFIQWMNGFQPNRVYKIMYRLKYDDGQEIIYDDDFEFNVRS
;
A
#
# COMPACT_ATOMS: atom_id res chain seq x y z
N MET A 1 -3.44 10.35 6.58
CA MET A 1 -3.92 9.82 5.29
C MET A 1 -3.32 8.46 4.98
N HIS A 2 -4.13 7.58 4.38
CA HIS A 2 -3.66 6.41 3.61
C HIS A 2 -4.05 6.58 2.14
N TYR A 3 -3.12 6.33 1.23
CA TYR A 3 -3.31 6.43 -0.21
C TYR A 3 -2.70 5.21 -0.91
N PHE A 4 -3.34 4.71 -1.97
CA PHE A 4 -2.93 3.47 -2.62
C PHE A 4 -2.60 3.71 -4.08
N ILE A 5 -1.43 3.23 -4.53
CA ILE A 5 -1.01 3.22 -5.93
C ILE A 5 -0.92 1.76 -6.36
N TYR A 6 -1.71 1.37 -7.35
CA TYR A 6 -1.67 0.00 -7.87
C TYR A 6 -0.50 -0.20 -8.83
N SER A 7 -0.02 -1.45 -8.90
CA SER A 7 1.06 -1.83 -9.82
C SER A 7 0.66 -1.57 -11.28
N THR A 8 1.63 -1.09 -12.06
CA THR A 8 1.47 -0.82 -13.50
C THR A 8 1.90 -1.98 -14.39
N LYS A 9 2.77 -2.84 -13.84
CA LYS A 9 3.21 -4.10 -14.41
C LYS A 9 3.88 -4.94 -13.33
N ASP A 10 3.81 -6.24 -13.48
CA ASP A 10 4.53 -7.21 -12.67
C ASP A 10 4.84 -8.49 -13.45
N ALA A 11 5.80 -9.25 -12.97
CA ALA A 11 6.16 -10.55 -13.53
C ALA A 11 6.95 -11.33 -12.48
N TRP A 12 6.93 -12.65 -12.55
CA TRP A 12 7.92 -13.45 -11.85
C TRP A 12 8.91 -14.08 -12.85
N ILE A 13 10.10 -14.41 -12.38
CA ILE A 13 11.18 -14.95 -13.21
C ILE A 13 11.76 -16.19 -12.53
N SER A 14 12.20 -17.17 -13.32
CA SER A 14 12.64 -18.48 -12.84
C SER A 14 14.04 -18.82 -13.30
N SER A 15 14.92 -19.27 -12.42
CA SER A 15 16.21 -19.86 -12.82
C SER A 15 16.11 -21.34 -13.18
N GLY A 16 14.90 -21.91 -13.13
CA GLY A 16 14.68 -23.35 -13.22
C GLY A 16 14.72 -23.95 -14.63
N SER A 17 14.93 -25.26 -14.67
CA SER A 17 14.79 -26.11 -15.85
C SER A 17 14.12 -27.43 -15.44
N SER A 18 13.46 -28.09 -16.37
CA SER A 18 12.83 -29.39 -16.14
C SER A 18 13.86 -30.51 -16.17
N HIS A 19 13.91 -31.30 -15.09
CA HIS A 19 14.74 -32.52 -15.01
C HIS A 19 14.18 -33.70 -15.84
N ILE A 20 12.96 -33.59 -16.37
CA ILE A 20 12.29 -34.69 -17.08
C ILE A 20 12.60 -34.64 -18.58
N ASP A 21 12.45 -33.45 -19.19
CA ASP A 21 12.56 -33.26 -20.64
C ASP A 21 13.69 -32.29 -21.03
N GLY A 22 14.42 -31.74 -20.05
CA GLY A 22 15.51 -30.79 -20.28
C GLY A 22 15.06 -29.39 -20.70
N THR A 23 13.75 -29.11 -20.71
CA THR A 23 13.24 -27.78 -21.08
C THR A 23 13.70 -26.75 -20.06
N THR A 24 14.45 -25.75 -20.51
CA THR A 24 14.83 -24.60 -19.68
C THR A 24 13.71 -23.58 -19.61
N TYR A 25 13.49 -23.00 -18.43
CA TYR A 25 12.48 -21.95 -18.18
C TYR A 25 13.10 -20.60 -17.79
N THR A 26 14.43 -20.46 -17.94
CA THR A 26 15.14 -19.21 -17.63
C THR A 26 14.84 -18.06 -18.60
N ASP A 27 14.34 -18.40 -19.77
CA ASP A 27 13.90 -17.51 -20.85
C ASP A 27 12.37 -17.43 -20.97
N GLN A 28 11.61 -18.21 -20.18
CA GLN A 28 10.15 -18.12 -20.18
C GLN A 28 9.70 -16.80 -19.51
N ASN A 29 8.71 -16.18 -20.12
CA ASN A 29 8.03 -15.01 -19.60
C ASN A 29 6.75 -15.41 -18.85
N PHE A 30 6.48 -14.70 -17.76
CA PHE A 30 5.34 -14.93 -16.88
C PHE A 30 4.57 -13.64 -16.56
N GLY A 31 4.72 -12.60 -17.39
CA GLY A 31 4.18 -11.27 -17.09
C GLY A 31 2.66 -11.14 -17.21
N GLN A 32 1.96 -12.15 -17.70
CA GLN A 32 0.49 -12.17 -17.78
C GLN A 32 -0.13 -13.25 -16.88
N ASP A 33 0.66 -13.82 -15.96
CA ASP A 33 0.14 -14.69 -14.92
C ASP A 33 -0.67 -13.91 -13.90
N GLU A 34 -1.73 -14.52 -13.37
CA GLU A 34 -2.58 -13.93 -12.31
C GLU A 34 -1.93 -14.02 -10.91
N VAL A 35 -0.78 -14.72 -10.83
CA VAL A 35 -0.08 -15.04 -9.59
C VAL A 35 1.42 -14.80 -9.76
N LEU A 36 2.00 -14.05 -8.82
CA LEU A 36 3.44 -13.91 -8.66
C LEU A 36 3.98 -15.03 -7.76
N GLU A 37 5.00 -15.76 -8.21
CA GLU A 37 5.66 -16.78 -7.40
C GLU A 37 7.02 -16.29 -6.86
N VAL A 38 7.20 -16.39 -5.54
CA VAL A 38 8.50 -16.28 -4.86
C VAL A 38 8.75 -17.58 -4.10
N LYS A 39 9.46 -18.48 -4.76
CA LYS A 39 9.68 -19.85 -4.29
C LYS A 39 11.12 -20.32 -4.46
N LYS A 40 11.43 -21.36 -3.69
CA LYS A 40 12.58 -22.24 -3.90
C LYS A 40 12.10 -23.62 -4.30
N SER A 41 12.80 -24.22 -5.24
CA SER A 41 12.59 -25.59 -5.67
C SER A 41 13.76 -26.46 -5.23
N PHE A 42 13.45 -27.72 -4.92
CA PHE A 42 14.42 -28.70 -4.44
C PHE A 42 14.30 -29.97 -5.27
N TRP A 43 15.45 -30.54 -5.62
CA TRP A 43 15.55 -31.82 -6.32
C TRP A 43 16.47 -32.73 -5.53
N ASN A 44 16.03 -33.96 -5.24
CA ASN A 44 16.79 -34.93 -4.44
C ASN A 44 17.31 -34.37 -3.09
N LYS A 45 16.51 -33.53 -2.42
CA LYS A 45 16.82 -32.86 -1.13
C LYS A 45 17.94 -31.81 -1.18
N SER A 46 18.31 -31.36 -2.36
CA SER A 46 19.22 -30.23 -2.56
C SER A 46 18.49 -29.10 -3.27
N PHE A 47 18.90 -27.87 -2.99
CA PHE A 47 18.47 -26.69 -3.71
C PHE A 47 18.67 -26.90 -5.22
N ASP A 48 17.63 -26.61 -5.99
CA ASP A 48 17.63 -26.74 -7.44
C ASP A 48 17.61 -25.36 -8.10
N TYR A 49 16.53 -24.60 -7.88
CA TYR A 49 16.38 -23.27 -8.46
C TYR A 49 15.47 -22.37 -7.61
N GLN A 50 15.53 -21.08 -7.88
CA GLN A 50 14.73 -20.05 -7.24
C GLN A 50 13.89 -19.27 -8.25
N THR A 51 12.90 -18.57 -7.72
CA THR A 51 12.13 -17.57 -8.47
C THR A 51 12.14 -16.25 -7.73
N ARG A 52 11.89 -15.16 -8.47
CA ARG A 52 11.82 -13.79 -7.95
C ARG A 52 10.62 -13.10 -8.55
N ALA A 53 10.04 -12.15 -7.84
CA ALA A 53 8.98 -11.30 -8.36
C ALA A 53 9.52 -9.90 -8.69
N LEU A 54 9.03 -9.31 -9.78
CA LEU A 54 9.34 -7.97 -10.27
C LEU A 54 8.03 -7.18 -10.27
N ILE A 55 8.00 -6.00 -9.64
CA ILE A 55 6.77 -5.22 -9.48
C ILE A 55 7.07 -3.75 -9.73
N SER A 56 6.33 -3.07 -10.61
CA SER A 56 6.57 -1.67 -10.93
C SER A 56 5.38 -0.78 -10.60
N PHE A 57 5.65 0.33 -9.92
CA PHE A 57 4.69 1.40 -9.66
C PHE A 57 5.14 2.65 -10.42
N ALA A 58 4.59 2.86 -11.60
CA ALA A 58 4.93 3.99 -12.46
C ALA A 58 3.67 4.76 -12.87
N GLY A 59 3.81 5.72 -13.78
CA GLY A 59 2.69 6.45 -14.35
C GLY A 59 2.22 7.66 -13.53
N ALA A 60 1.07 8.20 -13.92
CA ALA A 60 0.58 9.50 -13.45
C ALA A 60 0.41 9.55 -11.93
N GLU A 61 -0.11 8.50 -11.31
CA GLU A 61 -0.35 8.50 -9.86
C GLU A 61 0.93 8.55 -9.04
N PHE A 62 1.95 7.78 -9.42
CA PHE A 62 3.26 7.84 -8.78
C PHE A 62 3.91 9.22 -8.98
N THR A 63 3.81 9.78 -10.20
CA THR A 63 4.30 11.14 -10.49
C THR A 63 3.57 12.21 -9.68
N ASN A 64 2.24 12.11 -9.52
CA ASN A 64 1.43 13.05 -8.75
C ASN A 64 1.83 13.04 -7.28
N VAL A 65 2.02 11.86 -6.67
CA VAL A 65 2.50 11.76 -5.29
C VAL A 65 3.89 12.38 -5.17
N SER A 66 4.81 12.06 -6.08
CA SER A 66 6.15 12.66 -6.10
C SER A 66 6.09 14.20 -6.15
N GLN A 67 5.25 14.76 -7.03
CA GLN A 67 5.05 16.20 -7.15
C GLN A 67 4.43 16.81 -5.88
N SER A 68 3.44 16.14 -5.27
CA SER A 68 2.83 16.57 -4.01
C SER A 68 3.83 16.57 -2.86
N VAL A 69 4.78 15.64 -2.83
CA VAL A 69 5.89 15.64 -1.85
C VAL A 69 6.81 16.83 -2.10
N VAL A 70 7.23 17.07 -3.34
CA VAL A 70 8.10 18.21 -3.69
C VAL A 70 7.42 19.56 -3.39
N LYS A 71 6.11 19.66 -3.63
CA LYS A 71 5.32 20.87 -3.36
C LYS A 71 5.07 21.09 -1.86
N GLY A 72 5.24 20.08 -1.03
CA GLY A 72 4.94 20.12 0.41
C GLY A 72 3.47 19.86 0.76
N ASP A 73 2.64 19.47 -0.21
CA ASP A 73 1.26 19.04 0.04
C ASP A 73 1.21 17.70 0.82
N ILE A 74 2.25 16.87 0.66
CA ILE A 74 2.48 15.64 1.43
C ILE A 74 3.79 15.81 2.20
N SER A 75 3.73 15.74 3.53
CA SER A 75 4.89 15.90 4.40
C SER A 75 5.29 14.58 5.06
N ASN A 76 6.59 14.26 5.03
CA ASN A 76 7.18 13.06 5.65
C ASN A 76 6.43 11.74 5.37
N PRO A 77 6.12 11.40 4.11
CA PRO A 77 5.40 10.17 3.81
C PRO A 77 6.23 8.92 4.09
N LYS A 78 5.53 7.85 4.45
CA LYS A 78 6.01 6.47 4.50
C LYS A 78 5.42 5.67 3.34
N PHE A 79 6.23 4.78 2.78
CA PHE A 79 5.84 3.95 1.64
C PHE A 79 5.93 2.47 2.01
N TYR A 80 4.86 1.72 1.77
CA TYR A 80 4.79 0.30 2.07
C TYR A 80 4.45 -0.49 0.81
N LEU A 81 5.29 -1.49 0.49
CA LEU A 81 4.96 -2.49 -0.51
C LEU A 81 3.97 -3.49 0.11
N ARG A 82 2.79 -3.58 -0.49
CA ARG A 82 1.72 -4.49 -0.09
C ARG A 82 1.55 -5.60 -1.10
N LEU A 83 1.66 -6.85 -0.64
CA LEU A 83 1.35 -8.05 -1.42
C LEU A 83 0.43 -8.93 -0.59
N TYR A 84 -0.53 -9.53 -1.27
CA TYR A 84 -1.56 -10.36 -0.65
C TYR A 84 -1.39 -11.79 -1.11
N GLU A 85 -1.36 -12.70 -0.14
CA GLU A 85 -1.24 -14.11 -0.41
C GLU A 85 -2.45 -14.64 -1.19
N THR A 86 -2.21 -15.60 -2.07
CA THR A 86 -3.29 -16.35 -2.74
C THR A 86 -3.25 -17.81 -2.31
N GLU A 87 -4.34 -18.53 -2.58
CA GLU A 87 -4.42 -19.97 -2.38
C GLU A 87 -3.24 -20.69 -3.06
N GLY A 88 -2.65 -21.64 -2.35
CA GLY A 88 -1.53 -22.45 -2.82
C GLY A 88 -0.14 -21.97 -2.37
N THR A 89 -0.06 -21.00 -1.46
CA THR A 89 1.13 -20.83 -0.62
C THR A 89 1.31 -22.07 0.26
N GLN A 90 2.49 -22.68 0.21
CA GLN A 90 2.77 -23.94 0.87
C GLN A 90 4.26 -24.10 1.17
N ASP A 91 4.60 -25.18 1.88
CA ASP A 91 5.98 -25.58 2.16
C ASP A 91 6.79 -24.48 2.84
N LEU A 92 6.15 -23.70 3.72
CA LEU A 92 6.79 -22.60 4.44
C LEU A 92 7.57 -23.13 5.65
N THR A 93 8.83 -22.73 5.75
CA THR A 93 9.55 -22.81 7.01
C THR A 93 8.91 -21.91 8.04
N THR A 94 9.07 -22.30 9.29
CA THR A 94 8.53 -21.60 10.44
C THR A 94 9.04 -20.16 10.55
N THR A 95 10.25 -19.91 10.03
CA THR A 95 10.81 -18.58 9.85
C THR A 95 11.45 -18.43 8.47
N TYR A 96 11.26 -17.27 7.85
CA TYR A 96 11.94 -16.86 6.62
C TYR A 96 11.97 -15.34 6.52
N LYS A 97 12.78 -14.81 5.60
CA LYS A 97 12.96 -13.38 5.42
C LYS A 97 12.93 -13.03 3.94
N LEU A 98 12.07 -12.07 3.58
CA LEU A 98 12.01 -11.49 2.25
C LEU A 98 12.79 -10.18 2.21
N ALA A 99 13.38 -9.90 1.07
CA ALA A 99 14.05 -8.64 0.78
C ALA A 99 13.58 -8.06 -0.55
N ALA A 100 13.36 -6.74 -0.58
CA ALA A 100 13.08 -5.98 -1.77
C ALA A 100 14.25 -5.06 -2.12
N PHE A 101 14.52 -4.94 -3.42
CA PHE A 101 15.57 -4.10 -3.98
C PHE A 101 15.02 -3.28 -5.15
N PRO A 102 15.52 -2.07 -5.42
CA PRO A 102 15.17 -1.37 -6.65
C PRO A 102 15.84 -2.02 -7.84
N LEU A 103 15.07 -2.24 -8.89
CA LEU A 103 15.59 -2.68 -10.18
C LEU A 103 16.49 -1.60 -10.77
N SER A 104 17.62 -2.03 -11.33
CA SER A 104 18.63 -1.14 -11.89
C SER A 104 18.32 -0.69 -13.32
N GLN A 105 17.40 -1.38 -14.00
CA GLN A 105 17.12 -1.20 -15.42
C GLN A 105 15.63 -1.40 -15.70
N SER A 106 15.15 -0.72 -16.74
CA SER A 106 13.81 -0.96 -17.28
C SER A 106 13.70 -2.36 -17.88
N TRP A 107 12.49 -2.88 -17.90
CA TRP A 107 12.15 -4.21 -18.40
C TRP A 107 10.76 -4.18 -19.04
N ASP A 108 10.49 -5.12 -19.94
CA ASP A 108 9.19 -5.23 -20.59
C ASP A 108 8.40 -6.40 -20.00
N GLU A 109 7.15 -6.17 -19.60
CA GLU A 109 6.33 -7.18 -18.90
C GLU A 109 6.19 -8.46 -19.71
N GLY A 110 6.00 -8.33 -21.02
CA GLY A 110 5.80 -9.48 -21.89
C GLY A 110 4.36 -9.97 -21.88
N THR A 111 4.14 -11.10 -22.55
CA THR A 111 2.80 -11.64 -22.84
C THR A 111 2.62 -13.09 -22.42
N GLY A 112 3.58 -13.64 -21.69
CA GLY A 112 3.65 -15.05 -21.34
C GLY A 112 2.99 -15.38 -20.00
N LYS A 113 2.63 -16.65 -19.88
CA LYS A 113 2.04 -17.28 -18.70
C LYS A 113 2.75 -18.58 -18.36
N PHE A 114 2.60 -19.03 -17.13
CA PHE A 114 3.11 -20.32 -16.66
C PHE A 114 2.62 -21.50 -17.50
N GLY A 115 1.35 -21.46 -17.90
CA GLY A 115 0.68 -22.55 -18.61
C GLY A 115 0.95 -22.63 -20.12
N ASP A 116 1.71 -21.70 -20.71
CA ASP A 116 1.86 -21.59 -22.15
C ASP A 116 2.62 -22.77 -22.76
N LYS A 117 2.05 -23.35 -23.83
CA LYS A 117 2.62 -24.46 -24.61
C LYS A 117 2.43 -24.20 -26.10
N PRO A 118 3.49 -23.87 -26.87
CA PRO A 118 4.88 -23.71 -26.43
C PRO A 118 5.07 -22.54 -25.45
N LYS A 119 6.14 -22.60 -24.63
CA LYS A 119 6.47 -21.52 -23.69
C LYS A 119 6.62 -20.19 -24.45
N VAL A 120 6.13 -19.11 -23.86
CA VAL A 120 6.32 -17.75 -24.39
C VAL A 120 7.61 -17.17 -23.80
N THR A 121 8.47 -16.63 -24.67
CA THR A 121 9.73 -15.97 -24.26
C THR A 121 9.67 -14.45 -24.44
N ASN A 122 8.50 -13.93 -24.80
CA ASN A 122 8.30 -12.52 -25.08
C ASN A 122 8.32 -11.69 -23.79
N GLY A 123 9.26 -10.74 -23.65
CA GLY A 123 9.40 -9.82 -22.54
C GLY A 123 10.52 -10.20 -21.55
N VAL A 124 10.27 -9.94 -20.27
CA VAL A 124 11.22 -10.19 -19.18
C VAL A 124 11.29 -11.68 -18.83
N SER A 125 12.48 -12.13 -18.42
CA SER A 125 12.75 -13.48 -17.94
C SER A 125 13.93 -13.44 -16.97
N TRP A 126 14.39 -14.61 -16.53
CA TRP A 126 15.58 -14.68 -15.70
C TRP A 126 16.81 -14.18 -16.44
N VAL A 127 16.96 -14.49 -17.73
CA VAL A 127 18.14 -14.08 -18.51
C VAL A 127 17.97 -12.72 -19.18
N ASN A 128 16.75 -12.34 -19.56
CA ASN A 128 16.48 -11.16 -20.35
C ASN A 128 15.63 -10.13 -19.60
N ARG A 129 15.97 -8.84 -19.72
CA ARG A 129 15.06 -7.76 -19.30
C ARG A 129 13.99 -7.46 -20.36
N ASN A 130 14.31 -7.82 -21.61
CA ASN A 130 13.43 -7.70 -22.75
C ASN A 130 13.87 -8.66 -23.87
N TYR A 131 12.94 -9.43 -24.42
CA TYR A 131 13.18 -10.21 -25.61
C TYR A 131 11.88 -10.38 -26.40
N TYR A 132 11.87 -10.00 -27.67
CA TYR A 132 10.78 -10.31 -28.60
C TYR A 132 11.27 -11.40 -29.56
N PRO A 133 10.56 -12.54 -29.73
CA PRO A 133 10.98 -13.59 -30.64
C PRO A 133 11.34 -13.07 -32.04
N GLY A 134 12.55 -13.40 -32.52
CA GLY A 134 13.08 -12.91 -33.80
C GLY A 134 13.80 -11.55 -33.73
N SER A 135 13.91 -10.94 -32.53
CA SER A 135 14.70 -9.74 -32.27
C SER A 135 15.98 -10.06 -31.49
N THR A 136 16.85 -9.07 -31.29
CA THR A 136 18.03 -9.22 -30.43
C THR A 136 17.62 -9.31 -28.97
N GLU A 137 18.11 -10.34 -28.27
CA GLU A 137 17.93 -10.50 -26.83
C GLU A 137 18.60 -9.35 -26.06
N VAL A 138 17.87 -8.76 -25.11
CA VAL A 138 18.41 -7.74 -24.22
C VAL A 138 18.56 -8.36 -22.83
N THR A 139 19.78 -8.81 -22.53
CA THR A 139 20.13 -9.38 -21.23
C THR A 139 20.12 -8.32 -20.12
N TRP A 140 19.97 -8.77 -18.87
CA TRP A 140 20.30 -7.93 -17.72
C TRP A 140 21.79 -7.58 -17.76
N SER A 141 22.21 -6.40 -17.30
CA SER A 141 23.62 -5.99 -17.29
C SER A 141 24.05 -5.43 -15.95
N ALA A 142 25.36 -5.44 -15.69
CA ALA A 142 25.93 -4.87 -14.47
C ALA A 142 25.73 -3.34 -14.39
N GLU A 143 25.63 -2.69 -15.54
CA GLU A 143 25.49 -1.23 -15.65
C GLU A 143 24.07 -0.81 -16.07
N PRO A 144 23.55 0.34 -15.61
CA PRO A 144 22.19 0.80 -15.89
C PRO A 144 21.89 1.05 -17.38
N ASP A 145 22.90 1.40 -18.16
CA ASP A 145 22.79 1.76 -19.58
C ASP A 145 22.82 0.55 -20.54
N GLY A 146 23.00 -0.66 -20.02
CA GLY A 146 23.10 -1.86 -20.85
C GLY A 146 24.52 -2.20 -21.30
N VAL A 147 25.56 -1.47 -20.86
CA VAL A 147 26.93 -1.55 -21.40
C VAL A 147 27.88 -2.42 -20.53
N GLY A 148 27.34 -3.16 -19.57
CA GLY A 148 28.12 -3.99 -18.64
C GLY A 148 28.14 -5.49 -18.97
N ALA A 149 28.89 -6.25 -18.16
CA ALA A 149 28.83 -7.72 -18.21
C ALA A 149 27.40 -8.22 -18.02
N SER A 150 27.00 -9.23 -18.80
CA SER A 150 25.68 -9.85 -18.68
C SER A 150 25.44 -10.38 -17.27
N ARG A 151 24.23 -10.14 -16.79
CA ARG A 151 23.68 -10.57 -15.50
C ARG A 151 22.43 -11.41 -15.75
N SER A 152 21.87 -11.95 -14.68
CA SER A 152 20.59 -12.68 -14.72
C SER A 152 19.85 -12.52 -13.38
N GLY A 153 18.58 -12.89 -13.37
CA GLY A 153 17.70 -12.89 -12.22
C GLY A 153 17.13 -11.52 -11.86
N GLY A 154 17.03 -10.58 -12.81
CA GLY A 154 16.60 -9.21 -12.51
C GLY A 154 17.71 -8.43 -11.83
N HIS A 155 18.52 -7.68 -12.59
CA HIS A 155 19.61 -6.93 -11.97
C HIS A 155 19.07 -5.77 -11.13
N TYR A 156 19.54 -5.68 -9.89
CA TYR A 156 19.08 -4.72 -8.89
C TYR A 156 20.25 -3.94 -8.30
N ILE A 157 19.93 -2.78 -7.72
CA ILE A 157 20.92 -1.95 -7.04
C ILE A 157 21.04 -2.45 -5.60
N SER A 158 22.27 -2.67 -5.14
CA SER A 158 22.58 -3.14 -3.79
C SER A 158 23.42 -2.09 -3.04
N GLY A 159 23.42 -2.17 -1.71
CA GLY A 159 24.13 -1.22 -0.85
C GLY A 159 23.20 -0.57 0.17
N SER A 160 23.78 0.29 1.01
CA SER A 160 23.03 0.96 2.08
C SER A 160 21.89 1.81 1.52
N GLY A 161 20.67 1.55 1.99
CA GLY A 161 19.45 2.25 1.55
C GLY A 161 18.78 1.71 0.28
N TYR A 162 19.32 0.64 -0.33
CA TYR A 162 18.72 -0.05 -1.49
C TYR A 162 18.23 -1.46 -1.17
N GLU A 163 18.35 -1.89 0.08
CA GLU A 163 17.79 -3.15 0.57
C GLU A 163 16.86 -2.86 1.73
N VAL A 164 15.64 -3.37 1.61
CA VAL A 164 14.65 -3.39 2.68
C VAL A 164 14.14 -4.81 2.83
N SER A 165 13.74 -5.19 4.05
CA SER A 165 13.42 -6.58 4.32
C SER A 165 12.38 -6.74 5.41
N GLN A 166 11.60 -7.82 5.32
CA GLN A 166 10.59 -8.21 6.30
C GLN A 166 10.85 -9.67 6.70
N SER A 167 10.84 -9.93 8.00
CA SER A 167 10.95 -11.28 8.56
C SER A 167 9.55 -11.79 8.87
N PHE A 168 9.35 -13.08 8.66
CA PHE A 168 8.09 -13.78 8.91
C PHE A 168 8.32 -14.90 9.92
N SER A 169 7.40 -15.07 10.87
CA SER A 169 7.46 -16.12 11.87
C SER A 169 6.08 -16.58 12.32
N TYR A 170 5.62 -17.73 11.83
CA TYR A 170 4.30 -18.32 12.15
C TYR A 170 3.12 -17.33 11.97
N GLU A 171 3.16 -16.58 10.88
CA GLU A 171 2.15 -15.56 10.56
C GLU A 171 1.76 -15.63 9.08
N SER A 172 0.77 -14.81 8.70
CA SER A 172 0.40 -14.70 7.29
C SER A 172 1.60 -14.21 6.46
N PRO A 173 1.84 -14.80 5.27
CA PRO A 173 2.84 -14.34 4.32
C PRO A 173 2.49 -13.02 3.62
N ASP A 174 1.35 -12.38 3.94
CA ASP A 174 1.03 -11.03 3.48
C ASP A 174 2.18 -10.05 3.74
N VAL A 175 2.60 -9.35 2.68
CA VAL A 175 3.74 -8.44 2.76
C VAL A 175 3.25 -7.04 3.11
N GLU A 176 3.87 -6.44 4.12
CA GLU A 176 3.77 -5.01 4.46
C GLU A 176 5.19 -4.50 4.73
N MET A 177 5.95 -4.29 3.65
CA MET A 177 7.36 -3.96 3.75
C MET A 177 7.55 -2.44 3.65
N ASP A 178 8.17 -1.81 4.65
CA ASP A 178 8.54 -0.38 4.59
C ASP A 178 9.65 -0.20 3.52
N VAL A 179 9.27 0.37 2.38
CA VAL A 179 10.13 0.64 1.22
C VAL A 179 10.46 2.13 1.10
N THR A 180 10.26 2.90 2.18
CA THR A 180 10.41 4.37 2.19
C THR A 180 11.77 4.83 1.67
N ASP A 181 12.86 4.17 2.09
CA ASP A 181 14.21 4.57 1.68
C ASP A 181 14.40 4.44 0.16
N ILE A 182 13.96 3.33 -0.42
CA ILE A 182 14.04 3.08 -1.87
C ILE A 182 13.22 4.11 -2.65
N VAL A 183 11.98 4.37 -2.23
CA VAL A 183 11.10 5.34 -2.91
C VAL A 183 11.67 6.76 -2.80
N ASN A 184 12.22 7.13 -1.65
CA ASN A 184 12.88 8.43 -1.46
C ASN A 184 14.10 8.59 -2.39
N TYR A 185 14.83 7.52 -2.70
CA TYR A 185 15.89 7.59 -3.72
C TYR A 185 15.34 7.82 -5.12
N TRP A 186 14.19 7.25 -5.47
CA TRP A 186 13.55 7.51 -6.77
C TRP A 186 13.06 8.95 -6.93
N PHE A 187 12.70 9.61 -5.82
CA PHE A 187 12.30 11.03 -5.85
C PHE A 187 13.49 11.99 -5.93
N LYS A 188 14.70 11.58 -5.55
CA LYS A 188 15.90 12.42 -5.65
C LYS A 188 16.36 12.50 -7.10
N SER A 189 16.38 13.72 -7.64
CA SER A 189 16.86 13.99 -9.01
C SER A 189 18.27 13.43 -9.23
N GLY A 190 18.45 12.67 -10.31
CA GLY A 190 19.76 12.15 -10.73
C GLY A 190 20.33 11.00 -9.89
N SER A 191 19.56 10.44 -8.94
CA SER A 191 20.06 9.39 -8.04
C SER A 191 19.74 7.98 -8.53
N ASN A 192 18.48 7.68 -8.92
CA ASN A 192 18.08 6.41 -9.55
C ASN A 192 16.72 6.53 -10.25
N SER A 193 16.58 5.95 -11.44
CA SER A 193 15.29 5.86 -12.12
C SER A 193 14.41 4.81 -11.44
N ASN A 194 13.09 5.06 -11.36
CA ASN A 194 12.13 4.06 -10.89
C ASN A 194 11.91 3.00 -11.99
N HIS A 195 12.44 1.80 -11.76
CA HIS A 195 12.21 0.63 -12.59
C HIS A 195 11.39 -0.47 -11.90
N GLY A 196 10.85 -0.17 -10.71
CA GLY A 196 10.17 -1.13 -9.85
C GLY A 196 11.10 -1.83 -8.86
N PHE A 197 10.50 -2.78 -8.16
CA PHE A 197 11.12 -3.61 -7.14
C PHE A 197 11.40 -5.00 -7.66
N LEU A 198 12.46 -5.62 -7.13
CA LEU A 198 12.69 -7.05 -7.15
C LEU A 198 12.47 -7.59 -5.74
N LEU A 199 11.65 -8.62 -5.61
CA LEU A 199 11.38 -9.34 -4.36
C LEU A 199 11.98 -10.75 -4.42
N ARG A 200 12.70 -11.11 -3.36
CA ARG A 200 13.39 -12.40 -3.21
C ARG A 200 13.54 -12.78 -1.74
N PHE A 201 13.94 -14.02 -1.46
CA PHE A 201 14.46 -14.38 -0.15
C PHE A 201 15.77 -13.62 0.16
N SER A 202 15.94 -13.21 1.41
CA SER A 202 17.06 -12.39 1.87
C SER A 202 18.33 -13.23 2.07
N GLY A 203 19.48 -12.68 1.68
CA GLY A 203 20.79 -13.28 1.94
C GLY A 203 20.92 -14.72 1.43
N SER A 204 21.49 -15.59 2.27
CA SER A 204 21.70 -17.01 1.95
C SER A 204 20.41 -17.80 1.83
N GLN A 205 19.28 -17.30 2.37
CA GLN A 205 18.02 -18.04 2.35
C GLN A 205 17.53 -18.30 0.93
N GLU A 206 17.91 -17.49 -0.04
CA GLU A 206 17.54 -17.70 -1.44
C GLU A 206 18.08 -19.00 -2.03
N THR A 207 19.25 -19.46 -1.57
CA THR A 207 19.97 -20.59 -2.19
C THR A 207 20.42 -21.67 -1.18
N ASP A 208 20.08 -21.53 0.11
CA ASP A 208 20.40 -22.55 1.11
C ASP A 208 19.55 -23.83 0.94
N ASP A 209 19.94 -24.90 1.62
CA ASP A 209 19.21 -26.18 1.62
C ASP A 209 18.16 -26.31 2.75
N SER A 210 18.00 -25.25 3.56
CA SER A 210 17.25 -25.29 4.83
C SER A 210 15.98 -24.44 4.84
N THR A 211 15.93 -23.38 4.04
CA THR A 211 14.76 -22.48 3.94
C THR A 211 13.85 -23.00 2.84
N TYR A 212 12.68 -23.48 3.21
CA TYR A 212 11.63 -23.92 2.30
C TYR A 212 10.55 -22.85 2.30
N ALA A 213 10.17 -22.38 1.12
CA ALA A 213 8.98 -21.55 0.99
C ALA A 213 8.57 -21.51 -0.47
N ARG A 214 7.27 -21.70 -0.70
CA ARG A 214 6.61 -21.43 -1.96
C ARG A 214 5.52 -20.39 -1.73
N LEU A 215 5.89 -19.13 -1.85
CA LEU A 215 4.99 -18.00 -1.69
C LEU A 215 4.31 -17.69 -3.02
N LYS A 216 3.01 -17.45 -2.95
CA LYS A 216 2.20 -17.02 -4.08
C LYS A 216 1.43 -15.77 -3.69
N PHE A 217 1.54 -14.74 -4.51
CA PHE A 217 0.83 -13.48 -4.34
C PHE A 217 -0.04 -13.22 -5.56
N PHE A 218 -1.14 -12.50 -5.39
CA PHE A 218 -1.88 -11.98 -6.54
C PHE A 218 -0.99 -11.03 -7.36
N SER A 219 -1.14 -11.06 -8.69
CA SER A 219 -0.48 -10.14 -9.63
C SER A 219 -1.40 -8.98 -10.04
N ALA A 220 -0.89 -8.09 -10.89
CA ALA A 220 -1.65 -7.01 -11.52
C ALA A 220 -2.75 -7.54 -12.47
N GLN A 221 -2.58 -8.76 -13.00
CA GLN A 221 -3.52 -9.43 -13.91
C GLN A 221 -4.57 -10.26 -13.16
N THR A 222 -4.55 -10.24 -11.82
CA THR A 222 -5.57 -10.89 -11.01
C THR A 222 -6.97 -10.33 -11.32
N ASN A 223 -7.98 -11.19 -11.23
CA ASN A 223 -9.39 -10.80 -11.27
C ASN A 223 -9.95 -10.50 -9.86
N THR A 224 -9.07 -10.16 -8.92
CA THR A 224 -9.41 -9.85 -7.52
C THR A 224 -9.09 -8.38 -7.18
N ILE A 225 -9.51 -7.93 -6.00
CA ILE A 225 -9.17 -6.60 -5.47
C ILE A 225 -7.80 -6.55 -4.78
N TYR A 226 -7.02 -7.61 -4.91
CA TYR A 226 -5.76 -7.80 -4.20
C TYR A 226 -4.49 -7.65 -5.06
N PRO A 227 -4.46 -6.86 -6.16
CA PRO A 227 -3.21 -6.71 -6.90
C PRO A 227 -2.15 -6.00 -6.03
N PRO A 228 -0.87 -6.16 -6.35
CA PRO A 228 0.21 -5.47 -5.65
C PRO A 228 -0.04 -3.96 -5.62
N LYS A 229 0.12 -3.36 -4.44
CA LYS A 229 -0.04 -1.92 -4.25
C LYS A 229 1.11 -1.31 -3.45
N LEU A 230 1.43 -0.07 -3.77
CA LEU A 230 2.29 0.81 -2.98
C LEU A 230 1.38 1.69 -2.14
N GLU A 231 1.40 1.46 -0.83
CA GLU A 231 0.64 2.23 0.14
C GLU A 231 1.48 3.41 0.63
N VAL A 232 0.93 4.62 0.50
CA VAL A 232 1.52 5.87 0.96
C VAL A 232 0.79 6.31 2.21
N ARG A 233 1.52 6.51 3.30
CA ARG A 233 0.98 6.97 4.59
C ARG A 233 1.63 8.28 4.97
N TRP A 234 0.85 9.28 5.34
CA TRP A 234 1.40 10.52 5.89
C TRP A 234 0.43 11.14 6.87
N ASP A 235 0.94 12.00 7.74
CA ASP A 235 0.11 12.79 8.62
C ASP A 235 -0.42 14.00 7.86
N ASP A 236 -1.73 14.03 7.60
CA ASP A 236 -2.45 15.15 7.01
C ASP A 236 -3.37 15.83 8.03
N HIS A 237 -3.25 15.46 9.30
CA HIS A 237 -4.08 16.03 10.33
C HIS A 237 -3.70 17.49 10.54
N THR A 238 -4.74 18.32 10.52
CA THR A 238 -4.65 19.75 10.80
C THR A 238 -5.67 20.04 11.87
N PHE A 239 -5.18 20.33 13.07
CA PHE A 239 -6.02 20.84 14.13
C PHE A 239 -5.78 22.33 14.24
N GLU A 240 -6.77 23.11 13.83
CA GLU A 240 -6.71 24.56 14.01
C GLU A 240 -7.08 24.90 15.47
N SER A 241 -6.30 24.43 16.45
CA SER A 241 -6.43 24.83 17.86
C SER A 241 -5.74 26.17 18.07
N SER A 242 -6.44 27.09 18.75
CA SER A 242 -5.90 28.38 19.15
C SER A 242 -4.80 28.19 20.20
N SER A 243 -3.55 28.11 19.78
CA SER A 243 -2.41 28.13 20.71
C SER A 243 -1.38 29.19 20.35
N GLU A 244 -1.80 30.45 20.11
CA GLU A 244 -0.94 31.62 20.29
C GLU A 244 -1.77 32.81 20.82
N TRP A 245 -1.17 33.54 21.76
CA TRP A 245 -1.77 34.49 22.72
C TRP A 245 -2.48 35.74 22.13
N ASN A 246 -2.78 35.82 20.82
CA ASN A 246 -3.52 36.93 20.22
C ASN A 246 -3.98 36.71 18.77
N GLN A 247 -4.70 35.63 18.47
CA GLN A 247 -5.51 35.53 17.24
C GLN A 247 -6.88 34.91 17.58
N LEU A 248 -7.96 35.50 17.02
CA LEU A 248 -9.34 35.03 17.13
C LEU A 248 -9.43 33.51 16.85
N SER A 249 -10.12 32.75 17.71
CA SER A 249 -10.19 31.29 17.65
C SER A 249 -10.74 30.79 16.31
N THR A 250 -9.93 30.01 15.59
CA THR A 250 -10.24 29.44 14.27
C THR A 250 -11.14 28.20 14.31
N THR A 251 -11.43 27.62 15.48
CA THR A 251 -12.63 26.78 15.70
C THR A 251 -13.93 27.60 15.75
N GLY A 252 -13.84 28.93 15.60
CA GLY A 252 -14.96 29.83 15.69
C GLY A 252 -15.59 29.74 17.08
N SER A 253 -16.90 29.50 17.11
CA SER A 253 -17.67 29.34 18.34
C SER A 253 -17.71 27.90 18.86
N LEU A 254 -17.16 26.89 18.15
CA LEU A 254 -17.34 25.48 18.52
C LEU A 254 -16.83 25.16 19.92
N LEU A 255 -17.52 24.23 20.62
CA LEU A 255 -17.16 23.78 21.96
C LEU A 255 -16.61 22.34 21.96
N PRO A 256 -15.56 22.04 22.75
CA PRO A 256 -15.12 20.66 22.88
C PRO A 256 -16.21 19.81 23.55
N ILE A 257 -16.40 18.57 23.08
CA ILE A 257 -17.20 17.59 23.82
C ILE A 257 -16.43 17.08 25.04
N THR A 258 -17.16 16.62 26.06
CA THR A 258 -16.54 15.99 27.23
C THR A 258 -15.98 14.62 26.88
N MET A 259 -14.67 14.43 27.04
CA MET A 259 -13.97 13.17 26.78
C MET A 259 -13.83 12.30 28.05
N SER A 260 -14.92 12.13 28.79
CA SER A 260 -15.00 11.20 29.93
C SER A 260 -15.94 10.03 29.62
N GLY A 261 -15.58 8.80 30.01
CA GLY A 261 -16.45 7.63 29.86
C GLY A 261 -17.74 7.69 30.69
N ALA A 262 -17.91 8.70 31.54
CA ALA A 262 -19.19 9.03 32.17
C ALA A 262 -20.16 9.79 31.25
N THR A 263 -19.67 10.32 30.11
CA THR A 263 -20.46 11.07 29.14
C THR A 263 -20.68 10.23 27.87
N ASP A 264 -21.95 10.05 27.50
CA ASP A 264 -22.33 9.38 26.27
C ASP A 264 -22.22 10.37 25.10
N ASN A 265 -21.25 10.15 24.23
CA ASN A 265 -21.01 10.94 23.03
C ASN A 265 -21.60 10.22 21.82
N ILE A 266 -22.03 10.99 20.83
CA ILE A 266 -22.47 10.47 19.54
C ILE A 266 -21.81 11.26 18.42
N LEU A 267 -21.43 10.53 17.37
CA LEU A 267 -20.84 11.07 16.15
C LEU A 267 -21.83 10.91 15.01
N TYR A 268 -21.94 11.90 14.15
CA TYR A 268 -22.69 11.75 12.90
C TYR A 268 -22.03 12.48 11.75
N MET A 269 -22.19 11.96 10.54
CA MET A 269 -21.64 12.58 9.35
C MET A 269 -22.55 13.69 8.82
N LYS A 270 -21.95 14.81 8.42
CA LYS A 270 -22.64 15.88 7.70
C LYS A 270 -22.22 15.89 6.23
N TYR A 271 -23.19 15.97 5.33
CA TYR A 271 -22.98 15.98 3.88
C TYR A 271 -22.31 14.72 3.31
N LEU A 272 -22.46 13.58 3.98
CA LEU A 272 -22.12 12.29 3.38
C LEU A 272 -22.97 12.09 2.13
N ARG A 273 -22.32 11.86 0.99
CA ARG A 273 -22.97 11.51 -0.27
C ARG A 273 -22.95 10.00 -0.39
N GLU A 274 -23.99 9.46 -1.01
CA GLU A 274 -24.06 8.04 -1.35
C GLU A 274 -22.95 7.62 -2.33
N SER A 275 -22.47 8.54 -3.18
CA SER A 275 -21.38 8.25 -4.11
C SER A 275 -20.44 9.42 -4.37
N TYR A 276 -19.18 9.07 -4.62
CA TYR A 276 -18.07 9.96 -4.96
C TYR A 276 -17.34 9.45 -6.20
N LYS A 277 -16.90 10.36 -7.08
CA LYS A 277 -16.11 9.97 -8.26
C LYS A 277 -14.68 9.61 -7.85
N GLU A 278 -14.05 8.68 -8.55
CA GLU A 278 -12.65 8.28 -8.32
C GLU A 278 -11.69 9.48 -8.25
N ASN A 279 -11.84 10.48 -9.12
CA ASN A 279 -10.93 11.63 -9.14
C ASN A 279 -11.21 12.71 -8.08
N GLU A 280 -12.15 12.48 -7.15
CA GLU A 280 -12.49 13.45 -6.10
C GLU A 280 -11.57 13.32 -4.88
N LYS A 281 -11.17 14.48 -4.34
CA LYS A 281 -10.61 14.61 -2.99
C LYS A 281 -11.73 15.08 -2.06
N VAL A 282 -12.14 14.25 -1.14
CA VAL A 282 -13.36 14.45 -0.35
C VAL A 282 -12.99 14.86 1.06
N LYS A 283 -13.61 15.93 1.56
CA LYS A 283 -13.60 16.30 2.98
C LYS A 283 -14.84 15.71 3.66
N PHE A 284 -14.66 14.66 4.45
CA PHE A 284 -15.71 14.02 5.23
C PHE A 284 -15.88 14.73 6.57
N ARG A 285 -17.07 15.31 6.83
CA ARG A 285 -17.34 16.08 8.04
C ARG A 285 -17.99 15.23 9.11
N VAL A 286 -17.42 15.29 10.32
CA VAL A 286 -17.88 14.56 11.49
C VAL A 286 -18.35 15.57 12.53
N MET A 287 -19.61 15.42 12.95
CA MET A 287 -20.24 16.26 13.95
C MET A 287 -20.40 15.46 15.24
N PRO A 288 -19.60 15.77 16.27
CA PRO A 288 -19.83 15.22 17.59
C PRO A 288 -20.92 15.99 18.34
N ARG A 289 -21.64 15.31 19.22
CA ARG A 289 -22.44 15.92 20.28
C ARG A 289 -22.58 14.98 21.46
N GLU A 290 -22.80 15.54 22.65
CA GLU A 290 -23.21 14.75 23.80
C GLU A 290 -24.66 14.28 23.59
N ARG A 291 -24.95 13.01 23.89
CA ARG A 291 -26.31 12.44 23.75
C ARG A 291 -27.29 13.13 24.69
N TYR A 292 -26.85 13.39 25.92
CA TYR A 292 -27.65 13.99 26.98
C TYR A 292 -27.14 15.39 27.30
N ILE A 293 -27.79 16.41 26.75
CA ILE A 293 -27.50 17.80 27.07
C ILE A 293 -28.41 18.29 28.19
N GLN A 294 -27.83 18.97 29.19
CA GLN A 294 -28.62 19.67 30.20
C GLN A 294 -29.26 20.91 29.57
N LYS A 295 -30.60 20.94 29.50
CA LYS A 295 -31.33 22.11 28.99
C LYS A 295 -31.15 23.28 29.96
N THR A 296 -30.50 24.35 29.51
CA THR A 296 -30.43 25.62 30.24
C THR A 296 -31.40 26.62 29.60
N PHE A 297 -32.09 27.40 30.43
CA PHE A 297 -32.99 28.45 29.97
C PHE A 297 -32.29 29.80 30.11
N SER A 298 -32.24 30.58 29.03
CA SER A 298 -31.65 31.92 28.99
C SER A 298 -32.62 32.90 28.32
N THR A 299 -32.64 34.14 28.78
CA THR A 299 -33.42 35.24 28.21
C THR A 299 -32.70 35.98 27.07
N SER A 300 -31.46 35.59 26.76
CA SER A 300 -30.65 36.15 25.67
C SER A 300 -30.74 35.29 24.40
N VAL A 301 -30.49 35.88 23.24
CA VAL A 301 -30.36 35.15 21.96
C VAL A 301 -29.22 34.14 22.09
N GLN A 302 -29.56 32.84 22.07
CA GLN A 302 -28.60 31.75 22.06
C GLN A 302 -28.25 31.43 20.60
N THR A 303 -26.98 31.50 20.24
CA THR A 303 -26.48 30.93 18.99
C THR A 303 -26.29 29.43 19.17
N ILE A 304 -26.78 28.62 18.23
CA ILE A 304 -26.53 27.18 18.23
C ILE A 304 -25.04 26.99 17.91
N THR A 305 -24.30 26.67 18.96
CA THR A 305 -22.88 26.38 18.87
C THR A 305 -22.69 24.88 18.63
N GLY A 306 -21.96 24.52 17.56
CA GLY A 306 -21.57 23.14 17.30
C GLY A 306 -20.49 22.66 18.27
N SER A 307 -20.20 21.36 18.24
CA SER A 307 -19.15 20.77 19.06
C SER A 307 -18.03 20.15 18.23
N PHE A 308 -16.88 19.90 18.85
CA PHE A 308 -15.76 19.17 18.25
C PHE A 308 -15.15 18.15 19.23
N VAL A 309 -14.54 17.10 18.68
CA VAL A 309 -13.70 16.12 19.36
C VAL A 309 -12.33 16.76 19.57
N PRO A 310 -11.83 16.84 20.82
CA PRO A 310 -10.50 17.35 21.10
C PRO A 310 -9.38 16.67 20.31
N GLU A 311 -8.30 17.41 20.09
CA GLU A 311 -7.11 16.92 19.36
C GLU A 311 -6.54 15.67 20.02
N GLY A 312 -6.15 14.69 19.21
CA GLY A 312 -5.58 13.41 19.69
C GLY A 312 -6.62 12.39 20.19
N SER A 313 -7.88 12.78 20.40
CA SER A 313 -8.93 11.86 20.89
C SER A 313 -9.66 11.12 19.77
N GLY A 314 -9.74 11.69 18.56
CA GLY A 314 -10.53 11.14 17.45
C GLY A 314 -9.69 10.51 16.34
N SER A 315 -10.08 9.32 15.88
CA SER A 315 -9.51 8.67 14.68
C SER A 315 -10.59 8.01 13.82
N TYR A 316 -10.31 7.83 12.53
CA TYR A 316 -11.20 7.14 11.58
C TYR A 316 -10.59 5.84 11.05
N SER A 317 -11.47 4.98 10.53
CA SER A 317 -11.15 3.74 9.81
C SER A 317 -12.12 3.60 8.63
N ILE A 318 -11.69 2.93 7.57
CA ILE A 318 -12.53 2.63 6.41
C ILE A 318 -12.49 1.14 6.14
N VAL A 319 -13.67 0.53 6.10
CA VAL A 319 -13.88 -0.90 5.90
C VAL A 319 -14.59 -1.12 4.57
N ASP A 320 -14.16 -2.10 3.82
CA ASP A 320 -14.86 -2.57 2.63
C ASP A 320 -16.06 -3.42 3.06
N VAL A 321 -17.28 -3.02 2.68
CA VAL A 321 -18.50 -3.68 3.15
C VAL A 321 -18.63 -5.10 2.57
N ALA A 322 -18.16 -5.34 1.35
CA ALA A 322 -18.35 -6.62 0.68
C ALA A 322 -17.40 -7.70 1.21
N THR A 323 -16.18 -7.33 1.65
CA THR A 323 -15.21 -8.30 2.22
C THR A 323 -15.12 -8.23 3.75
N GLY A 324 -15.60 -7.15 4.37
CA GLY A 324 -15.37 -6.87 5.80
C GLY A 324 -13.93 -6.47 6.11
N GLU A 325 -13.09 -6.30 5.09
CA GLU A 325 -11.67 -5.98 5.28
C GLU A 325 -11.48 -4.51 5.63
N THR A 326 -10.61 -4.26 6.60
CA THR A 326 -10.21 -2.89 6.96
C THR A 326 -9.20 -2.37 5.95
N VAL A 327 -9.68 -1.57 4.99
CA VAL A 327 -8.86 -0.94 3.94
C VAL A 327 -7.95 0.12 4.53
N ILE A 328 -8.48 0.94 5.44
CA ILE A 328 -7.72 1.95 6.18
C ILE A 328 -7.90 1.67 7.67
N PRO A 329 -6.87 1.17 8.38
CA PRO A 329 -6.98 0.87 9.80
C PRO A 329 -6.87 2.13 10.66
N PHE A 330 -7.34 2.05 11.90
CA PHE A 330 -7.03 3.06 12.90
C PHE A 330 -5.52 3.13 13.13
N SER A 331 -4.89 4.25 12.77
CA SER A 331 -3.43 4.40 12.83
C SER A 331 -3.04 5.82 13.28
N ALA A 332 -1.74 6.06 13.43
CA ALA A 332 -1.22 7.41 13.65
C ALA A 332 -1.52 8.37 12.48
N TYR A 333 -1.89 7.83 11.32
CA TYR A 333 -2.22 8.57 10.12
C TYR A 333 -3.73 8.73 9.92
N THR A 334 -4.58 8.36 10.87
CA THR A 334 -6.04 8.51 10.72
C THR A 334 -6.67 9.39 11.79
N SER A 335 -5.89 10.31 12.37
CA SER A 335 -6.37 11.35 13.28
C SER A 335 -7.40 12.26 12.60
N MET A 336 -8.35 12.79 13.38
CA MET A 336 -9.35 13.74 12.89
C MET A 336 -8.82 15.17 12.94
N SER A 337 -8.85 15.86 11.80
CA SER A 337 -8.65 17.31 11.71
C SER A 337 -9.84 18.08 12.30
N CYS A 338 -9.66 19.38 12.53
CA CYS A 338 -10.72 20.28 12.98
C CYS A 338 -10.60 21.65 12.30
N ASP A 339 -11.71 22.18 11.78
CA ASP A 339 -11.85 23.56 11.27
C ASP A 339 -13.01 24.28 11.99
N ALA A 340 -13.25 25.55 11.64
CA ALA A 340 -14.34 26.37 12.20
C ALA A 340 -15.75 25.77 12.11
N THR A 341 -15.94 24.71 11.32
CA THR A 341 -17.25 24.08 11.11
C THR A 341 -17.41 22.79 11.88
N SER A 342 -16.41 21.90 11.87
CA SER A 342 -16.47 20.58 12.52
C SER A 342 -15.14 19.85 12.50
N ASN A 343 -15.08 18.70 13.19
CA ASN A 343 -14.06 17.71 12.84
C ASN A 343 -14.24 17.22 11.41
N TYR A 344 -13.14 16.82 10.78
CA TYR A 344 -13.16 16.24 9.45
C TYR A 344 -11.94 15.36 9.22
N PHE A 345 -11.98 14.58 8.15
CA PHE A 345 -10.79 14.00 7.53
C PHE A 345 -10.91 14.14 6.02
N ILE A 346 -9.78 14.11 5.33
CA ILE A 346 -9.74 14.12 3.87
C ILE A 346 -9.46 12.70 3.41
N GLN A 347 -10.03 12.31 2.28
CA GLN A 347 -9.66 11.06 1.61
C GLN A 347 -9.68 11.26 0.10
N TRP A 348 -8.69 10.69 -0.58
CA TRP A 348 -8.59 10.71 -2.04
C TRP A 348 -9.22 9.43 -2.58
N MET A 349 -10.22 9.57 -3.45
CA MET A 349 -11.06 8.44 -3.89
C MET A 349 -10.37 7.54 -4.91
N ASN A 350 -9.34 8.03 -5.61
CA ASN A 350 -8.61 7.30 -6.64
C ASN A 350 -7.71 6.19 -6.07
N GLY A 351 -7.52 6.16 -4.75
CA GLY A 351 -6.87 5.02 -4.07
C GLY A 351 -7.82 3.83 -3.82
N PHE A 352 -9.13 4.00 -4.01
CA PHE A 352 -10.12 2.95 -3.74
C PHE A 352 -10.51 2.23 -5.02
N GLN A 353 -10.97 1.00 -4.87
CA GLN A 353 -11.51 0.23 -5.98
C GLN A 353 -12.91 0.77 -6.33
N PRO A 354 -13.20 1.05 -7.60
CA PRO A 354 -14.50 1.54 -8.00
C PRO A 354 -15.58 0.47 -7.96
N ASN A 355 -16.83 0.93 -7.95
CA ASN A 355 -18.03 0.10 -7.84
C ASN A 355 -18.08 -0.73 -6.56
N ARG A 356 -17.50 -0.20 -5.47
CA ARG A 356 -17.53 -0.80 -4.14
C ARG A 356 -18.11 0.15 -3.11
N VAL A 357 -18.69 -0.45 -2.08
CA VAL A 357 -19.26 0.22 -0.92
C VAL A 357 -18.24 0.18 0.22
N TYR A 358 -17.97 1.33 0.79
CA TYR A 358 -17.07 1.50 1.92
C TYR A 358 -17.81 2.07 3.11
N LYS A 359 -17.50 1.57 4.30
CA LYS A 359 -18.06 2.03 5.57
C LYS A 359 -17.01 2.77 6.38
N ILE A 360 -17.38 3.93 6.91
CA ILE A 360 -16.54 4.76 7.77
C ILE A 360 -16.85 4.43 9.23
N MET A 361 -15.82 4.07 9.99
CA MET A 361 -15.89 3.86 11.43
C MET A 361 -15.08 4.92 12.16
N TYR A 362 -15.45 5.20 13.40
CA TYR A 362 -14.72 6.13 14.26
C TYR A 362 -14.26 5.48 15.54
N ARG A 363 -13.15 5.98 16.08
CA ARG A 363 -12.69 5.63 17.42
C ARG A 363 -12.42 6.89 18.21
N LEU A 364 -13.05 6.96 19.38
CA LEU A 364 -12.80 7.99 20.39
C LEU A 364 -12.01 7.41 21.54
N LYS A 365 -10.90 8.06 21.89
CA LYS A 365 -10.09 7.79 23.08
C LYS A 365 -10.45 8.80 24.17
N TYR A 366 -10.97 8.31 25.27
CA TYR A 366 -11.40 9.09 26.41
C TYR A 366 -10.25 9.30 27.41
N ASP A 367 -10.33 10.37 28.19
CA ASP A 367 -9.29 10.78 29.16
C ASP A 367 -9.12 9.77 30.31
N ASP A 368 -10.14 8.95 30.56
CA ASP A 368 -10.13 7.87 31.55
C ASP A 368 -9.55 6.55 31.00
N GLY A 369 -9.02 6.56 29.78
CA GLY A 369 -8.40 5.41 29.13
C GLY A 369 -9.36 4.47 28.40
N GLN A 370 -10.67 4.78 28.39
CA GLN A 370 -11.63 4.02 27.59
C GLN A 370 -11.49 4.35 26.10
N GLU A 371 -11.63 3.34 25.24
CA GLU A 371 -11.73 3.52 23.79
C GLU A 371 -13.10 3.00 23.33
N ILE A 372 -13.86 3.83 22.60
CA ILE A 372 -15.15 3.46 22.02
C ILE A 372 -15.05 3.54 20.50
N ILE A 373 -15.48 2.46 19.84
CA ILE A 373 -15.61 2.40 18.38
C ILE A 373 -17.08 2.64 18.02
N TYR A 374 -17.31 3.61 17.14
CA TYR A 374 -18.61 3.94 16.58
C TYR A 374 -18.72 3.35 15.18
N ASP A 375 -19.75 2.54 14.99
CA ASP A 375 -20.11 1.90 13.74
C ASP A 375 -21.61 2.12 13.50
N ASP A 376 -21.93 3.28 12.94
CA ASP A 376 -23.31 3.73 12.70
C ASP A 376 -23.71 3.61 11.21
N ASP A 377 -23.08 2.68 10.48
CA ASP A 377 -23.34 2.38 9.05
C ASP A 377 -23.23 3.61 8.12
N PHE A 378 -22.20 4.44 8.35
CA PHE A 378 -21.86 5.53 7.44
C PHE A 378 -21.17 5.01 6.18
N GLU A 379 -21.97 4.74 5.16
CA GLU A 379 -21.51 4.13 3.90
C GLU A 379 -21.41 5.12 2.74
N PHE A 380 -20.46 4.88 1.84
CA PHE A 380 -20.32 5.58 0.56
C PHE A 380 -19.81 4.66 -0.55
N ASN A 381 -20.16 5.01 -1.79
CA ASN A 381 -19.72 4.30 -2.98
C ASN A 381 -18.66 5.10 -3.74
N VAL A 382 -17.70 4.39 -4.33
CA VAL A 382 -16.77 4.98 -5.30
C VAL A 382 -17.25 4.61 -6.70
N ARG A 383 -17.45 5.61 -7.56
CA ARG A 383 -17.87 5.41 -8.96
C ARG A 383 -16.80 5.88 -9.93
N SER A 384 -16.73 5.22 -11.08
CA SER A 384 -15.86 5.60 -12.19
C SER A 384 -16.24 6.90 -12.87
#